data_AF-A0A2S9DKU8-F1
#
_entry.id   AF-A0A2S9DKU8-F1
#
_cell.length_a   1.000
_cell.length_b   1.000
_cell.length_c   1.000
_cell.angle_alpha   90.00
_cell.angle_beta   90.00
_cell.angle_gamma   90.00
#
_symmetry.space_group_name_H-M   'P 1'
#
loop_
_entity.id
_entity.type
_entity.pdbx_description
1 polymer ?
#
loop_
_entity_poly.entity_id
_entity_poly.type
_entity_poly.pdbx_seq_one_letter_code
_entity_poly.pdbx_strand_id
1 'polypeptide(L)'
;MMVHPRLACEPLPFGGRSTGGGFRQRVRQYVGSFAQARRFTATSRFKATRGWAVGLAATSLLAFLGGMALFFSNTFHLPWTGPARIILTGFVGPLAASLSAVVLLRLAKRVPAGHALFVAVTAVPAWALAATTAASWSVRFDEADMNQGFSWFGSSMLLFMIPGWMAGTACLAVPLYSLLASRRSLPIRVTQAVLLALPMSLMLGALMVMPPMAGTLGAMVLLIVALRQGMPAVRPSVGSSRVVPRQVVAPNLRIVGGAALALLVVGLACAVFAVTGSSWAPMVTDSTHAMNLGLAYGAFASIPLLLLAGRALAARLGPTMPWPVLLGCSAMGVQGFAQLLGAGHVLQWNGILIAATLMGFAIALPLGRWVAGGRFTRIAVVALMGLAASVLGLPLVMMSTFLAPIGSAVLLVWAWKAGNAGQPRLSS
;
A
#
# COMPACT_ATOMS: atom_id res chain seq x y z
N MET A 1 52.48 55.59 3.30
CA MET A 1 52.17 55.81 1.87
C MET A 1 53.02 54.85 1.05
N MET A 2 52.44 53.74 0.62
CA MET A 2 53.10 52.75 -0.24
C MET A 2 52.21 52.54 -1.46
N VAL A 3 52.80 52.79 -2.62
CA VAL A 3 52.18 52.68 -3.95
C VAL A 3 52.35 51.23 -4.41
N HIS A 4 51.25 50.51 -4.60
CA HIS A 4 51.26 49.20 -5.24
C HIS A 4 51.23 49.35 -6.78
N PRO A 5 52.06 48.61 -7.53
CA PRO A 5 52.07 48.64 -8.97
C PRO A 5 50.90 47.83 -9.55
N ARG A 6 50.28 48.38 -10.61
CA ARG A 6 49.26 47.72 -11.42
C ARG A 6 49.90 46.57 -12.23
N LEU A 7 49.50 45.34 -11.95
CA LEU A 7 49.71 44.20 -12.84
C LEU A 7 48.69 44.31 -13.99
N ALA A 8 49.21 44.46 -15.21
CA ALA A 8 48.45 44.34 -16.45
C ALA A 8 48.17 42.86 -16.72
N CYS A 9 46.90 42.49 -16.79
CA CYS A 9 46.47 41.18 -17.29
C CYS A 9 46.35 41.25 -18.81
N GLU A 10 47.22 40.52 -19.52
CA GLU A 10 47.01 40.16 -20.92
C GLU A 10 45.76 39.26 -21.05
N PRO A 11 44.88 39.50 -22.03
CA PRO A 11 43.75 38.61 -22.30
C PRO A 11 44.22 37.38 -23.08
N LEU A 12 44.06 36.20 -22.47
CA LEU A 12 44.21 34.91 -23.14
C LEU A 12 43.18 34.74 -24.28
N PRO A 13 43.57 34.19 -25.45
CA PRO A 13 42.67 33.93 -26.55
C PRO A 13 41.87 32.65 -26.28
N PHE A 14 40.80 32.74 -25.49
CA PHE A 14 39.78 31.70 -25.46
C PHE A 14 38.94 31.78 -26.74
N GLY A 15 39.41 31.07 -27.77
CA GLY A 15 38.65 30.78 -28.98
C GLY A 15 37.32 30.12 -28.62
N GLY A 16 36.23 30.89 -28.77
CA GLY A 16 34.86 30.45 -28.59
C GLY A 16 34.44 29.42 -29.63
N ARG A 17 34.81 28.15 -29.44
CA ARG A 17 34.07 27.05 -30.05
C ARG A 17 32.87 26.74 -29.17
N SER A 18 31.72 27.27 -29.58
CA SER A 18 30.38 27.02 -29.07
C SER A 18 30.11 25.52 -28.89
N THR A 19 30.35 25.01 -27.68
CA THR A 19 29.89 23.70 -27.20
C THR A 19 28.39 23.67 -26.91
N GLY A 20 27.69 24.81 -27.06
CA GLY A 20 26.25 24.96 -26.83
C GLY A 20 25.35 24.45 -27.97
N GLY A 21 25.90 24.19 -29.16
CA GLY A 21 25.11 23.70 -30.30
C GLY A 21 24.70 22.23 -30.18
N GLY A 22 25.63 21.37 -29.75
CA GLY A 22 25.42 19.92 -29.70
C GLY A 22 24.39 19.47 -28.66
N PHE A 23 24.32 20.14 -27.51
CA PHE A 23 23.34 19.80 -26.47
C PHE A 23 21.91 20.18 -26.91
N ARG A 24 21.72 21.36 -27.52
CA ARG A 24 20.42 21.75 -28.09
C ARG A 24 19.99 20.83 -29.23
N GLN A 25 20.92 20.35 -30.04
CA GLN A 25 20.63 19.44 -31.15
C GLN A 25 20.25 18.03 -30.68
N ARG A 26 20.93 17.50 -29.65
CA ARG A 26 20.55 16.23 -28.99
C ARG A 26 19.20 16.34 -28.28
N VAL A 27 18.92 17.44 -27.56
CA VAL A 27 17.61 17.66 -26.93
C VAL A 27 16.50 17.75 -27.99
N ARG A 28 16.73 18.40 -29.14
CA ARG A 28 15.77 18.41 -30.25
C ARG A 28 15.56 17.04 -30.88
N GLN A 29 16.61 16.21 -31.03
CA GLN A 29 16.48 14.83 -31.50
C GLN A 29 15.66 13.96 -30.53
N TYR A 30 15.86 14.10 -29.21
CA TYR A 30 15.04 13.42 -28.21
C TYR A 30 13.58 13.91 -28.22
N VAL A 31 13.33 15.21 -28.34
CA VAL A 31 11.96 15.76 -28.43
C VAL A 31 11.27 15.33 -29.73
N GLY A 32 11.99 15.23 -30.85
CA GLY A 32 11.50 14.71 -32.12
C GLY A 32 11.11 13.23 -32.05
N SER A 33 11.92 12.40 -31.39
CA SER A 33 11.61 10.98 -31.12
C SER A 33 10.34 10.83 -30.28
N PHE A 34 10.13 11.67 -29.27
CA PHE A 34 8.88 11.70 -28.49
C PHE A 34 7.66 12.14 -29.32
N ALA A 35 7.83 13.05 -30.27
CA ALA A 35 6.76 13.48 -31.18
C ALA A 35 6.40 12.38 -32.19
N GLN A 36 7.38 11.61 -32.67
CA GLN A 36 7.16 10.43 -33.52
C GLN A 36 6.50 9.28 -32.75
N ALA A 37 6.89 9.04 -31.49
CA ALA A 37 6.24 8.07 -30.61
C ALA A 37 4.76 8.42 -30.33
N ARG A 38 4.41 9.72 -30.26
CA ARG A 38 3.01 10.17 -30.18
C ARG A 38 2.19 9.88 -31.44
N ARG A 39 2.81 9.85 -32.62
CA ARG A 39 2.11 9.50 -33.88
C ARG A 39 1.83 8.01 -33.98
N PHE A 40 2.72 7.14 -33.49
CA PHE A 40 2.46 5.70 -33.40
C PHE A 40 1.39 5.33 -32.37
N THR A 41 1.23 6.12 -31.30
CA THR A 41 0.13 5.92 -30.33
C THR A 41 -1.24 6.40 -30.84
N ALA A 42 -1.29 7.19 -31.91
CA ALA A 42 -2.55 7.63 -32.52
C ALA A 42 -3.19 6.55 -33.42
N THR A 43 -2.40 5.58 -33.91
CA THR A 43 -2.85 4.53 -34.84
C THR A 43 -3.11 3.17 -34.17
N SER A 44 -2.57 2.89 -32.97
CA SER A 44 -2.95 1.69 -32.22
C SER A 44 -4.32 1.86 -31.55
N ARG A 45 -5.39 1.51 -32.28
CA ARG A 45 -6.78 1.51 -31.81
C ARG A 45 -7.06 0.42 -30.76
N PHE A 46 -6.30 0.33 -29.67
CA PHE A 46 -6.82 -0.29 -28.45
C PHE A 46 -7.80 0.70 -27.82
N LYS A 47 -9.04 0.71 -28.35
CA LYS A 47 -10.14 1.41 -27.70
C LYS A 47 -10.41 0.67 -26.40
N ALA A 48 -9.88 1.19 -25.29
CA ALA A 48 -10.27 0.79 -23.96
C ALA A 48 -11.81 0.92 -23.89
N THR A 49 -12.52 -0.20 -23.85
CA THR A 49 -13.98 -0.22 -23.70
C THR A 49 -14.34 -0.65 -22.30
N ARG A 50 -15.54 -0.28 -21.86
CA ARG A 50 -16.11 -0.76 -20.60
C ARG A 50 -16.20 -2.28 -20.55
N GLY A 51 -16.47 -2.93 -21.69
CA GLY A 51 -16.50 -4.39 -21.80
C GLY A 51 -15.19 -5.05 -21.36
N TRP A 52 -14.04 -4.48 -21.75
CA TRP A 52 -12.73 -4.97 -21.30
C TRP A 52 -12.55 -4.85 -19.78
N ALA A 53 -12.92 -3.72 -19.18
CA ALA A 53 -12.81 -3.54 -17.73
C ALA A 53 -13.66 -4.54 -16.95
N VAL A 54 -14.91 -4.75 -17.39
CA VAL A 54 -15.85 -5.70 -16.78
C VAL A 54 -15.35 -7.13 -16.97
N GLY A 55 -14.95 -7.52 -18.18
CA GLY A 55 -14.41 -8.85 -18.47
C GLY A 55 -13.21 -9.18 -17.61
N LEU A 56 -12.22 -8.27 -17.54
CA LEU A 56 -11.02 -8.46 -16.70
C LEU A 56 -11.35 -8.51 -15.20
N ALA A 57 -12.28 -7.68 -14.71
CA ALA A 57 -12.69 -7.75 -13.30
C ALA A 57 -13.43 -9.05 -12.98
N ALA A 58 -14.28 -9.53 -13.89
CA ALA A 58 -14.98 -10.81 -13.75
C ALA A 58 -14.00 -11.98 -13.80
N THR A 59 -13.04 -11.98 -14.73
CA THR A 59 -11.96 -12.99 -14.78
C THR A 59 -11.15 -13.00 -13.50
N SER A 60 -10.82 -11.81 -12.96
CA SER A 60 -10.13 -11.70 -11.68
C SER A 60 -10.93 -12.33 -10.54
N LEU A 61 -12.22 -12.00 -10.46
CA LEU A 61 -13.12 -12.53 -9.44
C LEU A 61 -13.26 -14.06 -9.55
N LEU A 62 -13.46 -14.58 -10.76
CA LEU A 62 -13.54 -16.02 -11.02
C LEU A 62 -12.24 -16.75 -10.66
N ALA A 63 -11.08 -16.16 -10.99
CA ALA A 63 -9.79 -16.74 -10.62
C ALA A 63 -9.62 -16.82 -9.10
N PHE A 64 -9.95 -15.75 -8.36
CA PHE A 64 -9.88 -15.77 -6.91
C PHE A 64 -10.91 -16.72 -6.27
N LEU A 65 -12.14 -16.79 -6.80
CA LEU A 65 -13.15 -17.76 -6.34
C LEU A 65 -12.73 -19.21 -6.62
N GLY A 66 -12.16 -19.49 -7.79
CA GLY A 66 -11.58 -20.79 -8.11
C GLY A 66 -10.42 -21.14 -7.19
N GLY A 67 -9.53 -20.18 -6.93
CA GLY A 67 -8.46 -20.33 -5.95
C GLY A 67 -8.95 -20.56 -4.52
N MET A 68 -10.04 -19.89 -4.10
CA MET A 68 -10.71 -20.15 -2.82
C MET A 68 -11.28 -21.56 -2.77
N ALA A 69 -11.99 -21.98 -3.82
CA ALA A 69 -12.57 -23.32 -3.92
C ALA A 69 -11.48 -24.38 -3.81
N LEU A 70 -10.35 -24.20 -4.51
CA LEU A 70 -9.18 -25.08 -4.40
C LEU A 70 -8.52 -25.06 -3.02
N PHE A 71 -8.50 -23.89 -2.37
CA PHE A 71 -8.00 -23.76 -1.00
C PHE A 71 -8.87 -24.54 -0.01
N PHE A 72 -10.20 -24.42 -0.09
CA PHE A 72 -11.13 -25.14 0.78
C PHE A 72 -11.28 -26.62 0.41
N SER A 73 -11.11 -26.98 -0.86
CA SER A 73 -11.13 -28.36 -1.32
C SER A 73 -9.81 -29.09 -1.07
N ASN A 74 -8.80 -28.42 -0.51
CA ASN A 74 -7.51 -29.05 -0.23
C ASN A 74 -7.61 -30.17 0.83
N THR A 75 -8.77 -30.33 1.47
CA THR A 75 -9.20 -31.54 2.18
C THR A 75 -9.15 -32.81 1.35
N PHE A 76 -9.18 -32.72 0.01
CA PHE A 76 -9.14 -33.88 -0.89
C PHE A 76 -7.71 -34.26 -1.36
N HIS A 77 -6.65 -33.58 -0.89
CA HIS A 77 -5.24 -33.93 -1.15
C HIS A 77 -4.86 -34.22 -2.61
N LEU A 78 -5.49 -33.55 -3.59
CA LEU A 78 -5.15 -33.74 -5.00
C LEU A 78 -3.83 -33.01 -5.32
N PRO A 79 -2.84 -33.65 -5.97
CA PRO A 79 -1.49 -33.10 -6.14
C PRO A 79 -1.43 -31.82 -6.99
N TRP A 80 -2.45 -31.55 -7.81
CA TRP A 80 -2.51 -30.40 -8.70
C TRP A 80 -3.22 -29.17 -8.10
N THR A 81 -3.89 -29.29 -6.95
CA THR A 81 -4.64 -28.17 -6.34
C THR A 81 -3.73 -27.05 -5.89
N GLY A 82 -2.54 -27.37 -5.37
CA GLY A 82 -1.53 -26.41 -4.93
C GLY A 82 -1.06 -25.50 -6.08
N PRO A 83 -0.47 -26.07 -7.16
CA PRO A 83 -0.04 -25.30 -8.32
C PRO A 83 -1.19 -24.51 -8.97
N ALA A 84 -2.36 -25.12 -9.16
CA ALA A 84 -3.51 -24.45 -9.77
C ALA A 84 -3.99 -23.27 -8.92
N ARG A 85 -4.03 -23.43 -7.59
CA ARG A 85 -4.33 -22.34 -6.65
C ARG A 85 -3.34 -21.20 -6.83
N ILE A 86 -2.04 -21.46 -6.83
CA ILE A 86 -1.00 -20.43 -6.96
C ILE A 86 -1.12 -19.70 -8.32
N ILE A 87 -1.37 -20.41 -9.41
CA ILE A 87 -1.56 -19.77 -10.73
C ILE A 87 -2.79 -18.86 -10.72
N LEU A 88 -3.92 -19.32 -10.17
CA LEU A 88 -5.14 -18.54 -10.13
C LEU A 88 -5.04 -17.32 -9.20
N THR A 89 -4.51 -17.49 -7.99
CA THR A 89 -4.51 -16.45 -6.95
C THR A 89 -3.26 -15.58 -6.98
N GLY A 90 -2.13 -16.12 -7.44
CA GLY A 90 -0.84 -15.42 -7.50
C GLY A 90 -0.55 -14.76 -8.86
N PHE A 91 -1.19 -15.21 -9.95
CA PHE A 91 -0.93 -14.68 -11.29
C PHE A 91 -2.20 -14.18 -12.00
N VAL A 92 -3.13 -15.06 -12.35
CA VAL A 92 -4.28 -14.73 -13.22
C VAL A 92 -5.19 -13.70 -12.58
N GLY A 93 -5.61 -13.92 -11.34
CA GLY A 93 -6.48 -13.02 -10.58
C GLY A 93 -5.90 -11.61 -10.44
N PRO A 94 -4.69 -11.46 -9.89
CA PRO A 94 -4.05 -10.16 -9.67
C PRO A 94 -3.71 -9.42 -10.96
N LEU A 95 -3.26 -10.14 -12.00
CA LEU A 95 -3.00 -9.56 -13.32
C LEU A 95 -4.29 -9.00 -13.92
N ALA A 96 -5.36 -9.79 -13.94
CA ALA A 96 -6.65 -9.35 -14.46
C ALA A 96 -7.23 -8.16 -13.67
N ALA A 97 -7.10 -8.15 -12.35
CA ALA A 97 -7.47 -6.99 -11.51
C ALA A 97 -6.67 -5.74 -11.87
N SER A 98 -5.35 -5.87 -12.01
CA SER A 98 -4.46 -4.76 -12.35
C SER A 98 -4.79 -4.17 -13.72
N LEU A 99 -5.00 -5.03 -14.73
CA LEU A 99 -5.40 -4.61 -16.07
C LEU A 99 -6.78 -3.95 -16.06
N SER A 100 -7.76 -4.48 -15.31
CA SER A 100 -9.07 -3.85 -15.13
C SER A 100 -8.94 -2.45 -14.54
N ALA A 101 -8.15 -2.29 -13.47
CA ALA A 101 -7.90 -1.00 -12.85
C ALA A 101 -7.26 0.01 -13.83
N VAL A 102 -6.30 -0.43 -14.65
CA VAL A 102 -5.67 0.40 -15.69
C VAL A 102 -6.70 0.85 -16.74
N VAL A 103 -7.56 -0.07 -17.22
CA VAL A 103 -8.63 0.26 -18.17
C VAL A 103 -9.60 1.28 -17.55
N LEU A 104 -10.01 1.10 -16.28
CA LEU A 104 -10.89 2.04 -15.57
C LEU A 104 -10.26 3.42 -15.39
N LEU A 105 -8.97 3.48 -15.05
CA LEU A 105 -8.23 4.74 -14.95
C LEU A 105 -8.09 5.44 -16.30
N ARG A 106 -7.93 4.66 -17.38
CA ARG A 106 -7.88 5.16 -18.75
C ARG A 106 -9.23 5.72 -19.20
N LEU A 107 -10.32 4.99 -18.95
CA LEU A 107 -11.70 5.44 -19.23
C LEU A 107 -12.04 6.73 -18.46
N ALA A 108 -11.57 6.84 -17.21
CA ALA A 108 -11.69 8.05 -16.41
C ALA A 108 -10.76 9.21 -16.84
N LYS A 109 -9.99 9.04 -17.93
CA LYS A 109 -8.99 10.00 -18.44
C LYS A 109 -7.93 10.41 -17.41
N ARG A 110 -7.69 9.60 -16.37
CA ARG A 110 -6.69 9.86 -15.33
C ARG A 110 -5.28 9.44 -15.72
N VAL A 111 -5.17 8.50 -16.67
CA VAL A 111 -3.89 7.96 -17.13
C VAL A 111 -3.80 8.09 -18.67
N PRO A 112 -2.69 8.62 -19.23
CA PRO A 112 -2.46 8.65 -20.68
C PRO A 112 -2.25 7.24 -21.27
N ALA A 113 -2.55 7.06 -22.56
CA ALA A 113 -2.49 5.74 -23.22
C ALA A 113 -1.11 5.07 -23.11
N GLY A 114 -0.01 5.80 -23.36
CA GLY A 114 1.34 5.24 -23.26
C GLY A 114 1.70 4.75 -21.85
N HIS A 115 1.24 5.46 -20.82
CA HIS A 115 1.46 5.04 -19.43
C HIS A 115 0.62 3.80 -19.11
N ALA A 116 -0.63 3.73 -19.58
CA ALA A 116 -1.47 2.54 -19.41
C ALA A 116 -0.88 1.29 -20.10
N LEU A 117 -0.35 1.43 -21.31
CA LEU A 117 0.32 0.33 -22.02
C LEU A 117 1.57 -0.14 -21.27
N PHE A 118 2.41 0.80 -20.82
CA PHE A 118 3.59 0.46 -20.03
C PHE A 118 3.22 -0.35 -18.79
N VAL A 119 2.23 0.12 -18.01
CA VAL A 119 1.75 -0.58 -16.81
C VAL A 119 1.26 -1.98 -17.14
N ALA A 120 0.47 -2.14 -18.21
CA ALA A 120 -0.03 -3.44 -18.65
C ALA A 120 1.11 -4.41 -19.00
N VAL A 121 2.13 -3.95 -19.72
CA VAL A 121 3.30 -4.76 -20.10
C VAL A 121 4.14 -5.12 -18.88
N THR A 122 4.39 -4.17 -17.98
CA THR A 122 5.20 -4.41 -16.76
C THR A 122 4.46 -5.22 -15.69
N ALA A 123 3.13 -5.24 -15.70
CA ALA A 123 2.34 -6.02 -14.76
C ALA A 123 2.55 -7.53 -14.96
N VAL A 124 2.74 -8.00 -16.19
CA VAL A 124 2.93 -9.42 -16.51
C VAL A 124 4.17 -10.00 -15.81
N PRO A 125 5.41 -9.48 -16.02
CA PRO A 125 6.58 -10.01 -15.34
C PRO A 125 6.53 -9.77 -13.82
N ALA A 126 5.94 -8.66 -13.36
CA ALA A 126 5.76 -8.42 -11.92
C ALA A 126 4.92 -9.51 -11.26
N TRP A 127 3.77 -9.86 -11.85
CA TRP A 127 2.89 -10.89 -11.33
C TRP A 127 3.45 -12.30 -11.51
N ALA A 128 4.16 -12.57 -12.61
CA ALA A 128 4.84 -13.84 -12.82
C ALA A 128 5.88 -14.10 -11.73
N LEU A 129 6.72 -13.10 -11.44
CA LEU A 129 7.74 -13.17 -10.39
C LEU A 129 7.12 -13.26 -8.98
N ALA A 130 5.99 -12.59 -8.74
CA ALA A 130 5.26 -12.72 -7.48
C ALA A 130 4.72 -14.15 -7.28
N ALA A 131 4.13 -14.75 -8.34
CA ALA A 131 3.64 -16.12 -8.29
C ALA A 131 4.77 -17.14 -8.11
N THR A 132 5.91 -16.98 -8.79
CA THR A 132 7.07 -17.86 -8.58
C THR A 132 7.69 -17.69 -7.20
N THR A 133 7.70 -16.47 -6.65
CA THR A 133 8.10 -16.21 -5.26
C THR A 133 7.22 -16.98 -4.28
N ALA A 134 5.89 -16.92 -4.46
CA ALA A 134 4.94 -17.63 -3.61
C ALA A 134 5.08 -19.15 -3.74
N ALA A 135 5.30 -19.67 -4.95
CA ALA A 135 5.56 -21.08 -5.19
C ALA A 135 6.88 -21.55 -4.54
N SER A 136 7.96 -20.79 -4.71
CA SER A 136 9.26 -21.06 -4.10
C SER A 136 9.18 -21.06 -2.58
N TRP A 137 8.45 -20.10 -2.01
CA TRP A 137 8.16 -20.07 -0.58
C TRP A 137 7.39 -21.31 -0.12
N SER A 138 6.31 -21.69 -0.81
CA SER A 138 5.51 -22.88 -0.46
C SER A 138 6.36 -24.15 -0.46
N VAL A 139 7.14 -24.38 -1.52
CA VAL A 139 8.02 -25.55 -1.63
C VAL A 139 9.03 -25.59 -0.48
N ARG A 140 9.57 -24.43 -0.09
CA ARG A 140 10.50 -24.34 1.04
C ARG A 140 9.85 -24.77 2.37
N PHE A 141 8.58 -24.46 2.60
CA PHE A 141 7.85 -24.93 3.78
C PHE A 141 7.64 -26.43 3.75
N ASP A 142 7.20 -26.97 2.61
CA ASP A 142 6.99 -28.41 2.45
C ASP A 142 8.30 -29.20 2.67
N GLU A 143 9.44 -28.70 2.14
CA GLU A 143 10.76 -29.27 2.36
C GLU A 143 11.21 -29.23 3.82
N ALA A 144 10.94 -28.11 4.52
CA ALA A 144 11.24 -27.97 5.95
C ALA A 144 10.41 -28.96 6.79
N ASP A 145 9.13 -29.12 6.48
CA ASP A 145 8.22 -30.03 7.18
C ASP A 145 8.59 -31.50 6.96
N MET A 146 9.15 -31.83 5.79
CA MET A 146 9.71 -33.15 5.50
C MET A 146 11.11 -33.37 6.10
N ASN A 147 11.66 -32.38 6.82
CA ASN A 147 13.03 -32.38 7.34
C ASN A 147 14.09 -32.68 6.26
N GLN A 148 13.85 -32.19 5.03
CA GLN A 148 14.75 -32.32 3.90
C GLN A 148 15.60 -31.06 3.73
N GLY A 149 16.77 -31.19 3.11
CA GLY A 149 17.53 -30.02 2.67
C GLY A 149 16.74 -29.21 1.63
N PHE A 150 16.95 -27.89 1.60
CA PHE A 150 16.25 -27.03 0.66
C PHE A 150 16.69 -27.28 -0.78
N SER A 151 15.73 -27.44 -1.70
CA SER A 151 16.04 -27.51 -3.12
C SER A 151 16.54 -26.16 -3.65
N TRP A 152 17.09 -26.18 -4.87
CA TRP A 152 17.44 -24.94 -5.58
C TRP A 152 16.23 -24.01 -5.72
N PHE A 153 15.04 -24.55 -6.00
CA PHE A 153 13.83 -23.77 -6.15
C PHE A 153 13.33 -23.22 -4.80
N GLY A 154 13.31 -24.03 -3.74
CA GLY A 154 12.95 -23.59 -2.37
C GLY A 154 13.89 -22.49 -1.85
N SER A 155 15.17 -22.53 -2.25
CA SER A 155 16.18 -21.53 -1.87
C SER A 155 16.11 -20.23 -2.68
N SER A 156 15.40 -20.22 -3.82
CA SER A 156 15.39 -19.09 -4.78
C SER A 156 14.36 -17.99 -4.48
N MET A 157 13.69 -18.03 -3.32
CA MET A 157 12.61 -17.09 -2.99
C MET A 157 13.04 -15.62 -3.12
N LEU A 158 14.20 -15.24 -2.56
CA LEU A 158 14.71 -13.87 -2.66
C LEU A 158 15.08 -13.48 -4.10
N LEU A 159 15.56 -14.43 -4.90
CA LEU A 159 15.91 -14.22 -6.31
C LEU A 159 14.68 -13.88 -7.16
N PHE A 160 13.51 -14.38 -6.81
CA PHE A 160 12.25 -13.99 -7.47
C PHE A 160 11.62 -12.75 -6.84
N MET A 161 11.69 -12.63 -5.52
CA MET A 161 11.06 -11.55 -4.76
C MET A 161 11.65 -10.18 -5.11
N ILE A 162 12.98 -10.05 -5.17
CA ILE A 162 13.65 -8.76 -5.41
C ILE A 162 13.32 -8.21 -6.81
N PRO A 163 13.51 -8.96 -7.91
CA PRO A 163 13.13 -8.50 -9.24
C PRO A 163 11.61 -8.29 -9.37
N GLY A 164 10.79 -9.15 -8.75
CA GLY A 164 9.34 -8.97 -8.72
C GLY A 164 8.92 -7.67 -8.06
N TRP A 165 9.57 -7.32 -6.94
CA TRP A 165 9.34 -6.07 -6.23
C TRP A 165 9.80 -4.84 -7.03
N MET A 166 10.94 -4.92 -7.72
CA MET A 166 11.39 -3.85 -8.62
C MET A 166 10.41 -3.65 -9.78
N ALA A 167 9.96 -4.73 -10.42
CA ALA A 167 9.00 -4.69 -11.51
C ALA A 167 7.63 -4.14 -11.04
N GLY A 168 7.14 -4.58 -9.88
CA GLY A 168 5.91 -4.07 -9.27
C GLY A 168 6.01 -2.59 -8.90
N THR A 169 7.16 -2.15 -8.40
CA THR A 169 7.43 -0.73 -8.10
C THR A 169 7.41 0.12 -9.37
N ALA A 170 8.07 -0.34 -10.45
CA ALA A 170 8.04 0.34 -11.74
C ALA A 170 6.61 0.42 -12.32
N CYS A 171 5.85 -0.67 -12.20
CA CYS A 171 4.45 -0.78 -12.61
C CYS A 171 3.55 0.23 -11.88
N LEU A 172 3.73 0.43 -10.57
CA LEU A 172 2.92 1.37 -9.76
C LEU A 172 3.38 2.83 -9.83
N ALA A 173 4.68 3.08 -10.03
CA ALA A 173 5.22 4.44 -10.07
C ALA A 173 4.61 5.27 -11.21
N VAL A 174 4.34 4.65 -12.34
CA VAL A 174 3.77 5.28 -13.54
C VAL A 174 2.35 5.85 -13.34
N PRO A 175 1.36 5.09 -12.85
CA PRO A 175 0.03 5.62 -12.57
C PRO A 175 0.06 6.61 -11.41
N LEU A 176 0.87 6.39 -10.37
CA LEU A 176 1.03 7.34 -9.26
C LEU A 176 1.60 8.69 -9.74
N TYR A 177 2.60 8.67 -10.61
CA TYR A 177 3.14 9.87 -11.24
C TYR A 177 2.07 10.67 -11.98
N SER A 178 1.17 9.96 -12.70
CA SER A 178 0.06 10.58 -13.44
C SER A 178 -0.98 11.20 -12.49
N LEU A 179 -1.23 10.60 -11.34
CA LEU A 179 -2.20 11.08 -10.34
C LEU A 179 -1.68 12.25 -9.50
N LEU A 180 -0.37 12.35 -9.28
CA LEU A 180 0.27 13.42 -8.51
C LEU A 180 0.44 14.74 -9.29
N ALA A 181 -0.09 14.81 -10.52
CA ALA A 181 0.38 15.73 -11.56
C ALA A 181 0.09 17.23 -11.38
N SER A 182 -0.63 17.65 -10.33
CA SER A 182 -1.28 18.97 -10.32
C SER A 182 -0.38 20.16 -9.96
N ARG A 183 0.64 20.06 -9.09
CA ARG A 183 1.37 21.26 -8.58
C ARG A 183 2.86 21.13 -8.22
N ARG A 184 3.55 20.04 -8.59
CA ARG A 184 4.95 19.80 -8.16
C ARG A 184 5.92 19.71 -9.32
N SER A 185 7.18 20.14 -9.09
CA SER A 185 8.29 20.00 -10.04
C SER A 185 8.53 18.52 -10.39
N LEU A 186 9.07 18.28 -11.58
CA LEU A 186 9.30 16.94 -12.14
C LEU A 186 10.10 16.02 -11.19
N PRO A 187 11.28 16.42 -10.65
CA PRO A 187 12.06 15.52 -9.80
C PRO A 187 11.30 15.14 -8.53
N ILE A 188 10.66 16.11 -7.87
CA ILE A 188 9.88 15.86 -6.64
C ILE A 188 8.74 14.88 -6.92
N ARG A 189 8.07 14.99 -8.07
CA ARG A 189 6.97 14.11 -8.45
C ARG A 189 7.42 12.68 -8.68
N VAL A 190 8.55 12.49 -9.39
CA VAL A 190 9.14 11.17 -9.62
C VAL A 190 9.55 10.54 -8.31
N THR A 191 10.29 11.26 -7.46
CA THR A 191 10.72 10.76 -6.15
C THR A 191 9.53 10.37 -5.29
N GLN A 192 8.46 11.17 -5.25
CA GLN A 192 7.25 10.84 -4.49
C GLN A 192 6.50 9.63 -5.06
N ALA A 193 6.41 9.52 -6.39
CA ALA A 193 5.78 8.37 -7.02
C ALA A 193 6.55 7.07 -6.69
N VAL A 194 7.88 7.09 -6.76
CA VAL A 194 8.73 5.95 -6.41
C VAL A 194 8.65 5.63 -4.92
N LEU A 195 8.76 6.64 -4.04
CA LEU A 195 8.68 6.45 -2.58
C LEU A 195 7.33 5.92 -2.12
N LEU A 196 6.23 6.17 -2.86
CA LEU A 196 4.92 5.57 -2.60
C LEU A 196 4.79 4.19 -3.24
N ALA A 197 5.26 4.02 -4.48
CA ALA A 197 5.18 2.77 -5.22
C ALA A 197 5.97 1.64 -4.55
N LEU A 198 7.15 1.94 -3.99
CA LEU A 198 8.02 0.96 -3.36
C LEU A 198 7.33 0.20 -2.20
N PRO A 199 6.82 0.88 -1.14
CA PRO A 199 6.09 0.19 -0.08
C PRO A 199 4.75 -0.37 -0.55
N MET A 200 4.04 0.30 -1.49
CA MET A 200 2.78 -0.23 -2.02
C MET A 200 2.97 -1.53 -2.79
N SER A 201 4.05 -1.67 -3.56
CA SER A 201 4.38 -2.90 -4.28
C SER A 201 4.70 -4.04 -3.32
N LEU A 202 5.42 -3.75 -2.23
CA LEU A 202 5.72 -4.73 -1.19
C LEU A 202 4.42 -5.18 -0.50
N MET A 203 3.56 -4.23 -0.13
CA MET A 203 2.26 -4.53 0.47
C MET A 203 1.36 -5.34 -0.47
N LEU A 204 1.31 -5.01 -1.76
CA LEU A 204 0.55 -5.80 -2.75
C LEU A 204 1.13 -7.21 -2.91
N GLY A 205 2.44 -7.37 -2.94
CA GLY A 205 3.08 -8.69 -2.95
C GLY A 205 2.75 -9.50 -1.69
N ALA A 206 2.85 -8.87 -0.51
CA ALA A 206 2.52 -9.52 0.77
C ALA A 206 1.04 -9.93 0.85
N LEU A 207 0.13 -9.07 0.37
CA LEU A 207 -1.31 -9.37 0.30
C LEU A 207 -1.64 -10.56 -0.61
N MET A 208 -0.71 -10.96 -1.48
CA MET A 208 -0.91 -12.08 -2.42
C MET A 208 -0.44 -13.41 -1.87
N VAL A 209 0.45 -13.36 -0.87
CA VAL A 209 0.80 -14.51 -0.03
C VAL A 209 -0.32 -14.80 0.98
N MET A 210 -1.18 -13.82 1.26
CA MET A 210 -2.36 -14.02 2.12
C MET A 210 -3.45 -14.84 1.40
N PRO A 211 -4.37 -15.48 2.15
CA PRO A 211 -5.48 -16.23 1.57
C PRO A 211 -6.26 -15.42 0.51
N PRO A 212 -6.79 -16.07 -0.53
CA PRO A 212 -7.38 -15.42 -1.71
C PRO A 212 -8.57 -14.49 -1.45
N MET A 213 -9.03 -14.39 -0.22
CA MET A 213 -10.11 -13.52 0.22
C MET A 213 -9.85 -12.04 -0.09
N ALA A 214 -8.59 -11.56 -0.04
CA ALA A 214 -8.30 -10.14 -0.30
C ALA A 214 -8.54 -9.82 -1.79
N GLY A 215 -8.10 -10.76 -2.64
CA GLY A 215 -8.23 -10.69 -4.07
C GLY A 215 -9.69 -10.74 -4.53
N THR A 216 -10.51 -11.64 -3.96
CA THR A 216 -11.94 -11.71 -4.31
C THR A 216 -12.65 -10.39 -4.07
N LEU A 217 -12.39 -9.75 -2.92
CA LEU A 217 -13.02 -8.49 -2.54
C LEU A 217 -12.53 -7.32 -3.40
N GLY A 218 -11.23 -7.26 -3.68
CA GLY A 218 -10.67 -6.28 -4.63
C GLY A 218 -11.26 -6.43 -6.04
N ALA A 219 -11.37 -7.67 -6.53
CA ALA A 219 -11.97 -7.96 -7.83
C ALA A 219 -13.47 -7.62 -7.88
N MET A 220 -14.22 -7.90 -6.80
CA MET A 220 -15.63 -7.52 -6.67
C MET A 220 -15.81 -6.00 -6.69
N VAL A 221 -14.98 -5.25 -5.97
CA VAL A 221 -15.01 -3.79 -6.00
C VAL A 221 -14.71 -3.26 -7.41
N LEU A 222 -13.68 -3.78 -8.08
CA LEU A 222 -13.36 -3.39 -9.46
C LEU A 222 -14.51 -3.72 -10.42
N LEU A 223 -15.16 -4.86 -10.26
CA LEU A 223 -16.32 -5.26 -11.07
C LEU A 223 -17.48 -4.28 -10.86
N ILE A 224 -17.81 -3.96 -9.61
CA ILE A 224 -18.86 -2.98 -9.29
C ILE A 224 -18.52 -1.61 -9.88
N VAL A 225 -17.27 -1.14 -9.75
CA VAL A 225 -16.83 0.13 -10.34
C VAL A 225 -16.94 0.12 -11.85
N ALA A 226 -16.51 -0.96 -12.52
CA ALA A 226 -16.62 -1.13 -13.97
C ALA A 226 -18.08 -1.15 -14.46
N LEU A 227 -18.95 -1.82 -13.71
CA LEU A 227 -20.39 -1.83 -13.96
C LEU A 227 -21.04 -0.48 -13.68
N ARG A 228 -20.50 0.36 -12.78
CA ARG A 228 -21.09 1.68 -12.48
C ARG A 228 -20.64 2.81 -13.40
N GLN A 229 -19.45 2.74 -14.00
CA GLN A 229 -18.88 3.83 -14.81
C GLN A 229 -19.71 4.25 -16.05
N GLY A 230 -20.75 3.51 -16.43
CA GLY A 230 -21.67 3.87 -17.52
C GLY A 230 -23.11 4.15 -17.09
N MET A 231 -23.40 4.24 -15.79
CA MET A 231 -24.72 4.68 -15.33
C MET A 231 -24.73 6.21 -15.19
N PRO A 232 -25.81 6.90 -15.61
CA PRO A 232 -25.95 8.33 -15.39
C PRO A 232 -25.86 8.63 -13.89
N ALA A 233 -24.98 9.56 -13.52
CA ALA A 233 -24.81 9.95 -12.14
C ALA A 233 -26.12 10.56 -11.61
N VAL A 234 -26.80 9.84 -10.72
CA VAL A 234 -27.93 10.41 -9.97
C VAL A 234 -27.37 11.56 -9.15
N ARG A 235 -27.72 12.79 -9.54
CA ARG A 235 -27.29 14.01 -8.83
C ARG A 235 -27.86 13.94 -7.42
N PRO A 236 -27.01 13.89 -6.37
CA PRO A 236 -27.53 14.00 -5.01
C PRO A 236 -28.16 15.38 -4.84
N SER A 237 -29.42 15.42 -4.42
CA SER A 237 -30.07 16.64 -3.98
C SER A 237 -29.28 17.19 -2.78
N VAL A 238 -28.71 18.37 -2.97
CA VAL A 238 -27.91 19.05 -1.95
C VAL A 238 -28.87 19.60 -0.90
N GLY A 239 -29.22 18.78 0.09
CA GLY A 239 -29.80 19.29 1.32
C GLY A 239 -28.74 20.09 2.07
N SER A 240 -28.96 21.39 2.23
CA SER A 240 -28.08 22.30 2.95
C SER A 240 -28.04 21.93 4.44
N SER A 241 -27.20 20.97 4.81
CA SER A 241 -26.91 20.70 6.21
C SER A 241 -25.97 21.81 6.70
N ARG A 242 -26.52 22.72 7.49
CA ARG A 242 -25.80 23.80 8.17
C ARG A 242 -24.83 23.15 9.16
N VAL A 243 -23.59 22.94 8.75
CA VAL A 243 -22.55 22.37 9.62
C VAL A 243 -22.15 23.45 10.63
N VAL A 244 -22.57 23.28 11.88
CA VAL A 244 -22.08 24.07 13.00
C VAL A 244 -20.59 23.77 13.15
N PRO A 245 -19.68 24.76 13.02
CA PRO A 245 -18.26 24.54 13.20
C PRO A 245 -17.99 24.23 14.67
N ARG A 246 -17.86 22.94 15.00
CA ARG A 246 -17.37 22.53 16.31
C ARG A 246 -15.89 22.87 16.36
N GLN A 247 -15.51 23.80 17.24
CA GLN A 247 -14.11 24.13 17.51
C GLN A 247 -13.40 22.85 17.99
N VAL A 248 -12.59 22.25 17.13
CA VAL A 248 -11.70 21.16 17.51
C VAL A 248 -10.49 21.82 18.16
N VAL A 249 -10.35 21.65 19.47
CA VAL A 249 -9.17 22.10 20.22
C VAL A 249 -7.94 21.48 19.57
N ALA A 250 -7.04 22.34 19.08
CA ALA A 250 -5.82 21.89 18.43
C ALA A 250 -4.97 21.08 19.44
N PRO A 251 -4.51 19.87 19.09
CA PRO A 251 -3.70 19.07 19.99
C PRO A 251 -2.36 19.76 20.26
N ASN A 252 -1.89 19.72 21.51
CA ASN A 252 -0.57 20.23 21.86
C ASN A 252 0.51 19.37 21.16
N LEU A 253 1.11 19.93 20.10
CA LEU A 253 2.03 19.22 19.22
C LEU A 253 3.29 18.71 19.92
N ARG A 254 3.73 19.37 21.00
CA ARG A 254 4.89 18.91 21.79
C ARG A 254 4.58 17.61 22.52
N ILE A 255 3.37 17.50 23.10
CA ILE A 255 2.91 16.28 23.77
C ILE A 255 2.74 15.16 22.76
N VAL A 256 2.14 15.44 21.58
CA VAL A 256 2.00 14.45 20.51
C VAL A 256 3.37 13.96 20.02
N GLY A 257 4.33 14.87 19.83
CA GLY A 257 5.69 14.54 19.42
C GLY A 257 6.44 13.69 20.45
N GLY A 258 6.39 14.08 21.72
CA GLY A 258 7.02 13.32 22.82
C GLY A 258 6.41 11.91 22.97
N ALA A 259 5.08 11.82 22.92
CA ALA A 259 4.39 10.52 22.96
C ALA A 259 4.72 9.66 21.73
N ALA A 260 4.77 10.23 20.53
CA ALA A 260 5.16 9.51 19.31
C ALA A 260 6.61 8.98 19.40
N LEU A 261 7.54 9.75 19.96
CA LEU A 261 8.91 9.29 20.18
C LEU A 261 8.98 8.14 21.19
N ALA A 262 8.24 8.23 22.31
CA ALA A 262 8.17 7.14 23.28
C ALA A 262 7.59 5.86 22.67
N LEU A 263 6.52 5.98 21.88
CA LEU A 263 5.89 4.84 21.20
C LEU A 263 6.78 4.24 20.10
N LEU A 264 7.61 5.07 19.43
CA LEU A 264 8.63 4.58 18.50
C LEU A 264 9.63 3.67 19.21
N VAL A 265 10.16 4.09 20.36
CA VAL A 265 11.13 3.32 21.15
C VAL A 265 10.50 2.03 21.67
N VAL A 266 9.30 2.12 22.27
CA VAL A 266 8.58 0.94 22.78
C VAL A 266 8.24 -0.03 21.65
N GLY A 267 7.74 0.45 20.51
CA GLY A 267 7.43 -0.40 19.36
C GLY A 267 8.67 -1.10 18.80
N LEU A 268 9.82 -0.40 18.72
CA LEU A 268 11.09 -1.00 18.31
C LEU A 268 11.54 -2.08 19.30
N ALA A 269 11.44 -1.82 20.60
CA ALA A 269 11.78 -2.79 21.62
C ALA A 269 10.89 -4.05 21.51
N CYS A 270 9.57 -3.90 21.31
CA CYS A 270 8.67 -5.03 21.09
C CYS A 270 9.00 -5.82 19.82
N ALA A 271 9.33 -5.14 18.72
CA ALA A 271 9.71 -5.79 17.46
C ALA A 271 11.05 -6.56 17.59
N VAL A 272 12.05 -5.96 18.22
CA VAL A 272 13.35 -6.61 18.49
C VAL A 272 13.14 -7.81 19.42
N PHE A 273 12.32 -7.67 20.46
CA PHE A 273 11.96 -8.77 21.35
C PHE A 273 11.24 -9.90 20.62
N ALA A 274 10.30 -9.59 19.73
CA ALA A 274 9.59 -10.62 18.96
C ALA A 274 10.54 -11.47 18.08
N VAL A 275 11.61 -10.86 17.57
CA VAL A 275 12.56 -11.53 16.66
C VAL A 275 13.71 -12.21 17.40
N THR A 276 14.20 -11.59 18.49
CA THR A 276 15.45 -12.01 19.15
C THR A 276 15.27 -12.40 20.61
N GLY A 277 14.08 -12.22 21.20
CA GLY A 277 13.86 -12.37 22.63
C GLY A 277 14.29 -13.72 23.19
N SER A 278 14.14 -14.81 22.42
CA SER A 278 14.52 -16.14 22.88
C SER A 278 16.02 -16.38 23.04
N SER A 279 16.88 -15.51 22.50
CA SER A 279 18.33 -15.67 22.65
C SER A 279 18.90 -15.00 23.90
N TRP A 280 18.15 -14.09 24.54
CA TRP A 280 18.65 -13.29 25.65
C TRP A 280 17.69 -13.13 26.82
N ALA A 281 16.40 -13.41 26.67
CA ALA A 281 15.43 -13.34 27.76
C ALA A 281 15.32 -14.70 28.47
N PRO A 282 15.82 -14.84 29.71
CA PRO A 282 15.85 -16.14 30.40
C PRO A 282 14.46 -16.72 30.70
N MET A 283 13.41 -15.88 30.69
CA MET A 283 12.03 -16.31 30.90
C MET A 283 11.37 -16.91 29.65
N VAL A 284 12.02 -16.84 28.47
CA VAL A 284 11.41 -17.25 27.20
C VAL A 284 12.40 -18.09 26.41
N THR A 285 12.40 -19.39 26.66
CA THR A 285 13.31 -20.34 26.00
C THR A 285 12.88 -20.74 24.58
N ASP A 286 11.61 -20.53 24.24
CA ASP A 286 11.04 -20.84 22.92
C ASP A 286 10.89 -19.57 22.07
N SER A 287 11.42 -19.60 20.84
CA SER A 287 11.29 -18.53 19.85
C SER A 287 9.84 -18.18 19.53
N THR A 288 8.96 -19.17 19.55
CA THR A 288 7.52 -18.97 19.31
C THR A 288 6.87 -18.19 20.44
N HIS A 289 7.22 -18.50 21.68
CA HIS A 289 6.73 -17.78 22.85
C HIS A 289 7.26 -16.33 22.87
N ALA A 290 8.53 -16.12 22.53
CA ALA A 290 9.13 -14.78 22.44
C ALA A 290 8.44 -13.93 21.36
N MET A 291 8.19 -14.52 20.20
CA MET A 291 7.47 -13.89 19.11
C MET A 291 6.06 -13.49 19.53
N ASN A 292 5.27 -14.39 20.13
CA ASN A 292 3.91 -14.11 20.57
C ASN A 292 3.85 -12.98 21.61
N LEU A 293 4.74 -12.97 22.60
CA LEU A 293 4.81 -11.90 23.59
C LEU A 293 5.18 -10.56 22.95
N GLY A 294 6.20 -10.52 22.08
CA GLY A 294 6.57 -9.30 21.37
C GLY A 294 5.44 -8.77 20.47
N LEU A 295 4.72 -9.68 19.79
CA LEU A 295 3.52 -9.34 19.02
C LEU A 295 2.39 -8.80 19.90
N ALA A 296 2.15 -9.42 21.06
CA ALA A 296 1.12 -9.00 22.00
C ALA A 296 1.37 -7.58 22.53
N TYR A 297 2.56 -7.33 23.08
CA TYR A 297 2.92 -6.03 23.65
C TYR A 297 3.00 -4.94 22.58
N GLY A 298 3.47 -5.26 21.37
CA GLY A 298 3.47 -4.31 20.26
C GLY A 298 2.05 -3.95 19.79
N ALA A 299 1.10 -4.89 19.81
CA ALA A 299 -0.31 -4.60 19.57
C ALA A 299 -0.87 -3.63 20.63
N PHE A 300 -0.61 -3.87 21.92
CA PHE A 300 -1.04 -2.95 22.99
C PHE A 300 -0.38 -1.56 22.86
N ALA A 301 0.91 -1.50 22.52
CA ALA A 301 1.61 -0.25 22.26
C ALA A 301 1.03 0.54 21.06
N SER A 302 0.35 -0.13 20.14
CA SER A 302 -0.32 0.50 18.99
C SER A 302 -1.61 1.25 19.37
N ILE A 303 -2.23 0.95 20.51
CA ILE A 303 -3.46 1.60 20.98
C ILE A 303 -3.26 3.12 21.17
N PRO A 304 -2.31 3.61 21.98
CA PRO A 304 -2.08 5.04 22.14
C PRO A 304 -1.68 5.72 20.81
N LEU A 305 -0.98 5.01 19.92
CA LEU A 305 -0.67 5.52 18.58
C LEU A 305 -1.95 5.79 17.76
N LEU A 306 -2.90 4.85 17.77
CA LEU A 306 -4.18 5.00 17.08
C LEU A 306 -5.03 6.12 17.68
N LEU A 307 -5.00 6.31 19.00
CA LEU A 307 -5.67 7.44 19.66
C LEU A 307 -5.08 8.78 19.21
N LEU A 308 -3.75 8.91 19.16
CA LEU A 308 -3.08 10.13 18.72
C LEU A 308 -3.30 10.41 17.24
N ALA A 309 -3.17 9.40 16.38
CA ALA A 309 -3.45 9.50 14.95
C ALA A 309 -4.92 9.87 14.70
N GLY A 310 -5.83 9.27 15.48
CA GLY A 310 -7.25 9.59 15.51
C GLY A 310 -7.53 11.07 15.79
N ARG A 311 -6.92 11.62 16.83
CA ARG A 311 -7.02 13.05 17.17
C ARG A 311 -6.46 13.95 16.08
N ALA A 312 -5.31 13.59 15.50
CA ALA A 312 -4.71 14.34 14.40
C ALA A 312 -5.59 14.34 13.13
N LEU A 313 -6.25 13.22 12.85
CA LEU A 313 -7.12 13.05 11.68
C LEU A 313 -8.55 13.56 11.91
N ALA A 314 -9.02 13.68 13.15
CA ALA A 314 -10.38 14.13 13.47
C ALA A 314 -10.70 15.50 12.86
N ALA A 315 -9.72 16.42 12.83
CA ALA A 315 -9.87 17.73 12.20
C ALA A 315 -10.17 17.66 10.69
N ARG A 316 -9.76 16.58 10.00
CA ARG A 316 -9.94 16.39 8.54
C ARG A 316 -11.07 15.44 8.20
N LEU A 317 -11.26 14.41 9.02
CA LEU A 317 -12.22 13.33 8.76
C LEU A 317 -13.59 13.61 9.39
N GLY A 318 -13.66 14.53 10.35
CA GLY A 318 -14.90 15.01 10.95
C GLY A 318 -15.34 14.18 12.17
N PRO A 319 -16.60 14.37 12.63
CA PRO A 319 -17.10 13.82 13.89
C PRO A 319 -17.27 12.29 13.89
N THR A 320 -17.12 11.64 12.74
CA THR A 320 -17.20 10.18 12.64
C THR A 320 -15.92 9.48 13.06
N MET A 321 -14.79 10.19 13.21
CA MET A 321 -13.47 9.62 13.53
C MET A 321 -13.37 8.83 14.85
N PRO A 322 -14.13 9.12 15.93
CA PRO A 322 -14.10 8.31 17.14
C PRO A 322 -14.43 6.83 16.93
N TRP A 323 -15.35 6.51 16.01
CA TRP A 323 -15.76 5.13 15.74
C TRP A 323 -14.65 4.27 15.08
N PRO A 324 -14.00 4.73 13.98
CA PRO A 324 -12.79 4.10 13.46
C PRO A 324 -11.70 3.89 14.51
N VAL A 325 -11.44 4.91 15.34
CA VAL A 325 -10.39 4.85 16.36
C VAL A 325 -10.74 3.80 17.41
N LEU A 326 -11.99 3.78 17.89
CA LEU A 326 -12.47 2.78 18.83
C LEU A 326 -12.32 1.37 18.27
N LEU A 327 -12.78 1.13 17.04
CA LEU A 327 -12.66 -0.18 16.39
C LEU A 327 -11.20 -0.60 16.18
N GLY A 328 -10.33 0.34 15.78
CA GLY A 328 -8.90 0.07 15.65
C GLY A 328 -8.25 -0.25 16.99
N CYS A 329 -8.60 0.46 18.07
CA CYS A 329 -8.11 0.17 19.41
C CYS A 329 -8.60 -1.20 19.91
N SER A 330 -9.88 -1.51 19.71
CA SER A 330 -10.45 -2.82 20.02
C SER A 330 -9.78 -3.93 19.22
N ALA A 331 -9.47 -3.71 17.94
CA ALA A 331 -8.72 -4.65 17.12
C ALA A 331 -7.33 -4.95 17.70
N MET A 332 -6.59 -3.92 18.10
CA MET A 332 -5.27 -4.08 18.72
C MET A 332 -5.35 -4.76 20.09
N GLY A 333 -6.39 -4.47 20.89
CA GLY A 333 -6.64 -5.14 22.16
C GLY A 333 -6.91 -6.64 21.98
N VAL A 334 -7.84 -6.99 21.08
CA VAL A 334 -8.16 -8.39 20.76
C VAL A 334 -6.94 -9.11 20.20
N GLN A 335 -6.14 -8.46 19.34
CA GLN A 335 -4.89 -9.03 18.83
C GLN A 335 -3.89 -9.29 19.96
N GLY A 336 -3.71 -8.33 20.87
CA GLY A 336 -2.84 -8.48 22.02
C GLY A 336 -3.22 -9.70 22.84
N PHE A 337 -4.50 -9.84 23.18
CA PHE A 337 -5.01 -11.02 23.90
C PHE A 337 -4.85 -12.31 23.11
N ALA A 338 -5.15 -12.32 21.81
CA ALA A 338 -4.98 -13.49 20.96
C ALA A 338 -3.52 -13.99 20.98
N GLN A 339 -2.56 -13.07 20.91
CA GLN A 339 -1.14 -13.44 20.97
C GLN A 339 -0.70 -13.89 22.38
N LEU A 340 -1.27 -13.32 23.45
CA LEU A 340 -1.00 -13.79 24.82
C LEU A 340 -1.51 -15.22 25.08
N LEU A 341 -2.55 -15.68 24.37
CA LEU A 341 -3.00 -17.08 24.46
C LEU A 341 -1.95 -18.07 23.94
N GLY A 342 -1.00 -17.60 23.13
CA GLY A 342 0.10 -18.40 22.58
C GLY A 342 -0.27 -19.19 21.32
N ALA A 343 0.78 -19.59 20.60
CA ALA A 343 0.70 -20.39 19.39
C ALA A 343 0.08 -21.75 19.69
N GLY A 344 -0.93 -22.14 18.90
CA GLY A 344 -1.62 -23.43 19.03
C GLY A 344 -2.87 -23.39 19.92
N HIS A 345 -3.14 -22.28 20.61
CA HIS A 345 -4.38 -22.13 21.36
C HIS A 345 -5.58 -22.02 20.40
N VAL A 346 -6.64 -22.80 20.63
CA VAL A 346 -7.81 -22.91 19.72
C VAL A 346 -8.52 -21.57 19.44
N LEU A 347 -8.45 -20.63 20.39
CA LEU A 347 -9.05 -19.30 20.25
C LEU A 347 -8.11 -18.24 19.64
N GLN A 348 -6.82 -18.50 19.48
CA GLN A 348 -5.86 -17.51 18.97
C GLN A 348 -6.27 -17.06 17.56
N TRP A 349 -6.51 -18.01 16.66
CA TRP A 349 -6.88 -17.70 15.28
C TRP A 349 -8.22 -16.95 15.19
N ASN A 350 -9.21 -17.37 15.98
CA ASN A 350 -10.50 -16.68 16.06
C ASN A 350 -10.33 -15.23 16.54
N GLY A 351 -9.48 -15.00 17.55
CA GLY A 351 -9.12 -13.66 18.03
C GLY A 351 -8.48 -12.81 16.93
N ILE A 352 -7.51 -13.36 16.19
CA ILE A 352 -6.86 -12.68 15.06
C ILE A 352 -7.89 -12.31 13.98
N LEU A 353 -8.81 -13.21 13.63
CA LEU A 353 -9.87 -12.95 12.65
C LEU A 353 -10.86 -11.87 13.10
N ILE A 354 -11.23 -11.86 14.38
CA ILE A 354 -12.07 -10.81 14.97
C ILE A 354 -11.33 -9.47 14.92
N ALA A 355 -10.08 -9.42 15.36
CA ALA A 355 -9.24 -8.23 15.32
C ALA A 355 -9.09 -7.71 13.88
N ALA A 356 -8.82 -8.59 12.92
CA ALA A 356 -8.74 -8.26 11.50
C ALA A 356 -10.04 -7.64 10.99
N THR A 357 -11.18 -8.20 11.37
CA THR A 357 -12.51 -7.67 11.03
C THR A 357 -12.71 -6.28 11.58
N LEU A 358 -12.48 -6.09 12.89
CA LEU A 358 -12.58 -4.78 13.54
C LEU A 358 -11.68 -3.74 12.87
N MET A 359 -10.44 -4.11 12.53
CA MET A 359 -9.50 -3.24 11.82
C MET A 359 -10.00 -2.91 10.40
N GLY A 360 -10.56 -3.88 9.69
CA GLY A 360 -11.19 -3.66 8.38
C GLY A 360 -12.30 -2.63 8.44
N PHE A 361 -13.22 -2.76 9.41
CA PHE A 361 -14.27 -1.78 9.64
C PHE A 361 -13.73 -0.42 10.07
N ALA A 362 -12.66 -0.37 10.87
CA ALA A 362 -11.98 0.88 11.22
C ALA A 362 -11.49 1.64 9.97
N ILE A 363 -10.98 0.93 8.97
CA ILE A 363 -10.52 1.50 7.70
C ILE A 363 -11.70 1.91 6.80
N ALA A 364 -12.77 1.11 6.75
CA ALA A 364 -13.90 1.31 5.85
C ALA A 364 -14.83 2.46 6.27
N LEU A 365 -15.10 2.61 7.57
CA LEU A 365 -16.00 3.62 8.12
C LEU A 365 -15.73 5.08 7.65
N PRO A 366 -14.49 5.61 7.70
CA PRO A 366 -14.23 6.99 7.27
C PRO A 366 -14.43 7.17 5.75
N LEU A 367 -14.40 6.09 4.96
CA LEU A 367 -14.65 6.11 3.53
C LEU A 367 -16.15 6.12 3.19
N GLY A 368 -17.00 5.64 4.11
CA GLY A 368 -18.46 5.59 3.93
C GLY A 368 -19.10 6.94 3.63
N ARG A 369 -18.50 8.04 4.12
CA ARG A 369 -18.97 9.41 3.84
C ARG A 369 -18.89 9.80 2.36
N TRP A 370 -18.07 9.10 1.58
CA TRP A 370 -17.92 9.33 0.14
C TRP A 370 -18.90 8.52 -0.72
N VAL A 371 -19.68 7.63 -0.10
CA VAL A 371 -20.70 6.85 -0.81
C VAL A 371 -21.93 7.72 -1.07
N ALA A 372 -22.20 8.05 -2.32
CA ALA A 372 -23.44 8.68 -2.74
C ALA A 372 -24.59 7.65 -2.70
N GLY A 373 -25.66 7.94 -1.94
CA GLY A 373 -26.81 7.04 -1.78
C GLY A 373 -27.59 7.28 -0.49
N GLY A 374 -28.74 6.61 -0.37
CA GLY A 374 -29.56 6.61 0.85
C GLY A 374 -28.84 5.92 2.03
N ARG A 375 -29.38 6.07 3.26
CA ARG A 375 -28.77 5.52 4.49
C ARG A 375 -28.51 4.01 4.39
N PHE A 376 -29.49 3.25 3.91
CA PHE A 376 -29.36 1.79 3.72
C PHE A 376 -28.25 1.43 2.72
N THR A 377 -28.16 2.13 1.59
CA THR A 377 -27.09 1.90 0.60
C THR A 377 -25.72 2.22 1.19
N ARG A 378 -25.59 3.29 1.98
CA ARG A 378 -24.33 3.61 2.66
C ARG A 378 -23.94 2.55 3.67
N ILE A 379 -24.87 2.10 4.51
CA ILE A 379 -24.62 1.04 5.50
C ILE A 379 -24.21 -0.24 4.79
N ALA A 380 -24.93 -0.66 3.75
CA ALA A 380 -24.61 -1.86 2.98
C ALA A 380 -23.23 -1.78 2.32
N VAL A 381 -22.90 -0.63 1.68
CA VAL A 381 -21.59 -0.44 1.05
C VAL A 381 -20.48 -0.41 2.10
N VAL A 382 -20.67 0.26 3.24
CA VAL A 382 -19.67 0.30 4.32
C VAL A 382 -19.50 -1.07 4.96
N ALA A 383 -20.57 -1.84 5.13
CA ALA A 383 -20.51 -3.21 5.64
C ALA A 383 -19.72 -4.13 4.69
N LEU A 384 -20.03 -4.07 3.39
CA LEU A 384 -19.28 -4.78 2.36
C LEU A 384 -17.82 -4.32 2.29
N MET A 385 -17.56 -3.01 2.42
CA MET A 385 -16.19 -2.48 2.47
C MET A 385 -15.45 -2.88 3.74
N GLY A 386 -16.14 -2.97 4.88
CA GLY A 386 -15.56 -3.39 6.16
C GLY A 386 -15.18 -4.87 6.15
N LEU A 387 -16.07 -5.71 5.62
CA LEU A 387 -15.78 -7.11 5.33
C LEU A 387 -14.69 -7.25 4.27
N ALA A 388 -14.66 -6.38 3.26
CA ALA A 388 -13.58 -6.36 2.27
C ALA A 388 -12.23 -6.02 2.92
N ALA A 389 -12.23 -5.00 3.75
CA ALA A 389 -11.06 -4.49 4.43
C ALA A 389 -10.63 -5.39 5.59
N SER A 390 -11.44 -6.34 6.07
CA SER A 390 -11.01 -7.28 7.12
C SER A 390 -9.83 -8.12 6.67
N VAL A 391 -9.77 -8.43 5.37
CA VAL A 391 -8.63 -9.16 4.80
C VAL A 391 -7.38 -8.30 4.73
N LEU A 392 -7.51 -6.97 4.57
CA LEU A 392 -6.41 -6.04 4.77
C LEU A 392 -6.08 -5.87 6.26
N GLY A 393 -7.10 -5.98 7.11
CA GLY A 393 -6.98 -5.94 8.56
C GLY A 393 -6.10 -7.07 9.09
N LEU A 394 -6.17 -8.26 8.49
CA LEU A 394 -5.41 -9.44 8.92
C LEU A 394 -3.89 -9.22 8.92
N PRO A 395 -3.23 -8.82 7.81
CA PRO A 395 -1.81 -8.49 7.82
C PRO A 395 -1.52 -7.23 8.66
N LEU A 396 -2.40 -6.22 8.69
CA LEU A 396 -2.18 -5.03 9.52
C LEU A 396 -2.15 -5.37 11.01
N VAL A 397 -3.00 -6.29 11.43
CA VAL A 397 -3.12 -6.76 12.80
C VAL A 397 -1.94 -7.69 13.15
N MET A 398 -1.60 -8.64 12.28
CA MET A 398 -0.45 -9.54 12.49
C MET A 398 0.88 -8.78 12.47
N MET A 399 1.01 -7.74 11.63
CA MET A 399 2.22 -6.92 11.52
C MET A 399 2.19 -5.67 12.39
N SER A 400 1.18 -5.53 13.27
CA SER A 400 0.97 -4.31 14.06
C SER A 400 2.22 -3.88 14.85
N THR A 401 2.93 -4.83 15.46
CA THR A 401 4.20 -4.58 16.17
C THR A 401 5.29 -3.98 15.28
N PHE A 402 5.38 -4.40 14.02
CA PHE A 402 6.36 -3.87 13.07
C PHE A 402 5.90 -2.56 12.41
N LEU A 403 4.58 -2.33 12.33
CA LEU A 403 4.00 -1.12 11.78
C LEU A 403 3.94 0.02 12.81
N ALA A 404 3.88 -0.27 14.11
CA ALA A 404 3.82 0.73 15.17
C ALA A 404 5.01 1.71 15.17
N PRO A 405 6.28 1.27 15.00
CA PRO A 405 7.41 2.16 14.81
C PRO A 405 7.23 3.10 13.60
N ILE A 406 6.79 2.56 12.47
CA ILE A 406 6.59 3.33 11.23
C ILE A 406 5.50 4.39 11.44
N GLY A 407 4.36 4.00 12.01
CA GLY A 407 3.27 4.93 12.32
C GLY A 407 3.68 6.01 13.32
N SER A 408 4.48 5.65 14.32
CA SER A 408 5.03 6.58 15.32
C SER A 408 5.99 7.59 14.69
N ALA A 409 6.88 7.13 13.80
CA ALA A 409 7.78 8.01 13.05
C ALA A 409 7.02 8.98 12.13
N VAL A 410 5.97 8.50 11.44
CA VAL A 410 5.11 9.35 10.60
C VAL A 410 4.41 10.42 11.45
N LEU A 411 3.87 10.04 12.62
CA LEU A 411 3.21 10.96 13.53
C LEU A 411 4.20 11.99 14.12
N LEU A 412 5.41 11.58 14.45
CA LEU A 412 6.49 12.44 14.92
C LEU A 412 6.87 13.48 13.86
N VAL A 413 7.10 13.05 12.61
CA VAL A 413 7.40 13.94 11.48
C VAL A 413 6.23 14.90 11.22
N TRP A 414 5.00 14.42 11.32
CA TRP A 414 3.81 15.25 11.19
C TRP A 414 3.75 16.32 12.29
N ALA A 415 3.96 15.94 13.56
CA ALA A 415 3.93 16.86 14.70
C ALA A 415 5.03 17.93 14.58
N TRP A 416 6.23 17.54 14.16
CA TRP A 416 7.34 18.46 13.91
C TRP A 416 7.03 19.46 12.79
N LYS A 417 6.53 18.98 11.65
CA LYS A 417 6.14 19.85 10.52
C LYS A 417 5.00 20.79 10.88
N ALA A 418 4.00 20.31 11.62
CA ALA A 418 2.89 21.12 12.07
C ALA A 418 3.35 22.22 13.05
N GLY A 419 4.34 21.92 13.91
CA GLY A 419 4.93 22.88 14.84
C GLY A 419 5.66 24.01 14.12
N ASN A 420 6.44 23.67 13.09
CA ASN A 420 7.20 24.66 12.31
C ASN A 420 6.31 25.54 11.43
N ALA A 421 5.16 25.05 10.98
CA ALA A 421 4.20 25.82 10.18
C ALA A 421 3.39 26.83 11.01
N GLY A 422 3.28 26.62 12.33
CA GLY A 422 2.53 27.47 13.25
C GLY A 422 3.34 28.59 13.90
N GLN A 423 4.67 28.64 13.70
CA GLN A 423 5.47 29.79 14.13
C GLN A 423 5.33 30.91 13.10
N PRO A 424 4.75 32.08 13.46
CA PRO A 424 4.83 33.24 12.60
C PRO A 424 6.32 33.51 12.37
N ARG A 425 6.73 33.58 11.09
CA ARG A 425 8.05 34.10 10.75
C ARG A 425 8.09 35.51 11.30
N LEU A 426 8.81 35.70 12.40
CA LEU A 426 9.25 37.02 12.84
C LEU A 426 10.15 37.52 11.71
N SER A 427 9.58 38.28 10.78
CA SER A 427 10.33 39.08 9.84
C SER A 427 11.03 40.15 10.67
N SER A 428 12.31 39.89 10.96
CA SER A 428 13.28 40.90 11.36
C SER A 428 13.43 41.96 10.29
#